data_AF-A0A1D3RPW3-F1
#
_entry.id   AF-A0A1D3RPW3-F1
#
_cell.length_a   1.000
_cell.length_b   1.000
_cell.length_c   1.000
_cell.angle_alpha   90.00
_cell.angle_beta   90.00
_cell.angle_gamma   90.00
#
_symmetry.space_group_name_H-M   'P 1'
#
loop_
_entity.id
_entity.type
_entity.pdbx_description
1 polymer ?
#
loop_
_entity_poly.entity_id
_entity_poly.type
_entity_poly.pdbx_seq_one_letter_code
_entity_poly.pdbx_strand_id
1 'polypeptide(L)'
;MKEGEKMDKDMDMSGGNMKMGGGMGMMGGGMMMSMAHPIHLHGQQFQVLSREIEGMRQEEYKTVKEGFLDTGWKDTVLVMPGEEIVIAKPFQDYKGLFLYHCHNLEHEDLGMMRQFYIS
;
A
#
# COMPACT_ATOMS: atom_id res chain seq x y z
N MET A 1 35.96 -40.67 53.85
CA MET A 1 35.04 -40.08 54.84
C MET A 1 35.29 -38.59 54.85
N LYS A 2 34.24 -37.76 54.64
CA LYS A 2 34.07 -36.38 55.17
C LYS A 2 35.15 -35.36 54.77
N GLU A 3 34.95 -34.05 54.69
CA GLU A 3 34.00 -33.01 55.10
C GLU A 3 34.37 -31.83 54.15
N GLY A 4 33.61 -30.76 53.89
CA GLY A 4 32.61 -30.05 54.66
C GLY A 4 32.53 -28.61 54.09
N GLU A 5 31.41 -27.95 54.37
CA GLU A 5 31.02 -26.57 54.00
C GLU A 5 32.01 -25.45 54.41
N LYS A 6 31.87 -24.31 53.72
CA LYS A 6 31.66 -22.93 54.26
C LYS A 6 31.45 -21.95 53.08
N MET A 7 30.33 -21.24 52.97
CA MET A 7 30.05 -19.90 53.55
C MET A 7 31.15 -18.88 53.17
N ASP A 8 30.92 -17.68 52.65
CA ASP A 8 29.77 -16.78 52.72
C ASP A 8 30.05 -15.56 51.81
N LYS A 9 28.97 -14.88 51.41
CA LYS A 9 28.81 -13.41 51.20
C LYS A 9 29.81 -12.66 50.32
N ASP A 10 29.28 -12.07 49.25
CA ASP A 10 29.37 -10.61 49.05
C ASP A 10 28.12 -10.11 48.29
N MET A 11 27.23 -9.46 49.04
CA MET A 11 26.23 -8.55 48.52
C MET A 11 26.90 -7.18 48.39
N ASP A 12 27.00 -6.63 47.19
CA ASP A 12 27.16 -5.19 47.00
C ASP A 12 25.85 -4.61 46.46
N MET A 13 25.22 -3.80 47.31
CA MET A 13 24.06 -2.98 47.03
C MET A 13 24.55 -1.54 46.91
N SER A 14 24.76 -1.09 45.68
CA SER A 14 24.80 0.33 45.31
C SER A 14 24.04 0.43 43.99
N GLY A 15 23.07 1.28 43.73
CA GLY A 15 22.68 2.58 44.26
C GLY A 15 22.09 3.27 43.02
N GLY A 16 20.81 3.62 43.07
CA GLY A 16 19.93 3.64 41.89
C GLY A 16 20.15 4.73 40.84
N ASN A 17 19.44 4.56 39.71
CA ASN A 17 18.84 5.67 38.97
C ASN A 17 17.75 5.16 38.01
N MET A 18 16.51 5.02 38.51
CA MET A 18 15.33 4.82 37.66
C MET A 18 14.98 6.15 36.98
N LYS A 19 15.45 6.35 35.75
CA LYS A 19 14.88 7.40 34.89
C LYS A 19 13.51 6.94 34.40
N MET A 20 12.48 7.39 35.09
CA MET A 20 11.10 7.47 34.58
C MET A 20 11.10 8.39 33.35
N GLY A 21 11.30 7.80 32.17
CA GLY A 21 11.10 8.46 30.89
C GLY A 21 9.60 8.52 30.59
N GLY A 22 8.96 9.63 30.96
CA GLY A 22 7.64 9.98 30.46
C GLY A 22 7.70 10.16 28.95
N GLY A 23 7.16 9.19 28.23
CA GLY A 23 6.83 9.33 26.82
C GLY A 23 5.34 9.08 26.69
N MET A 24 4.54 10.16 26.59
CA MET A 24 3.23 10.06 25.96
C MET A 24 3.44 9.34 24.63
N GLY A 25 2.94 8.11 24.53
CA GLY A 25 2.89 7.40 23.25
C GLY A 25 2.20 8.31 22.26
N MET A 26 2.94 8.70 21.22
CA MET A 26 2.36 9.43 20.11
C MET A 26 1.18 8.59 19.62
N MET A 27 -0.01 9.17 19.68
CA MET A 27 -1.17 8.62 18.97
C MET A 27 -0.73 8.49 17.52
N GLY A 28 -0.47 7.25 17.11
CA GLY A 28 -0.10 6.92 15.75
C GLY A 28 -1.15 7.54 14.84
N GLY A 29 -0.69 8.45 13.98
CA GLY A 29 -1.51 9.09 12.98
C GLY A 29 -2.34 8.05 12.26
N GLY A 30 -3.62 8.36 12.07
CA GLY A 30 -4.60 7.43 11.51
C GLY A 30 -4.02 6.71 10.31
N MET A 31 -4.06 5.38 10.36
CA MET A 31 -3.78 4.53 9.22
C MET A 31 -4.77 4.93 8.12
N MET A 32 -4.36 5.77 7.17
CA MET A 32 -5.03 5.76 5.88
C MET A 32 -4.82 4.36 5.34
N MET A 33 -5.91 3.60 5.31
CA MET A 33 -5.90 2.23 4.79
C MET A 33 -5.41 2.30 3.35
N SER A 34 -4.20 1.81 3.17
CA SER A 34 -3.51 1.70 1.89
C SER A 34 -4.20 0.62 1.07
N MET A 35 -5.20 1.00 0.26
CA MET A 35 -6.04 0.08 -0.50
C MET A 35 -5.65 0.03 -1.98
N ALA A 36 -5.78 -1.15 -2.59
CA ALA A 36 -5.64 -1.27 -4.05
C ALA A 36 -6.92 -0.79 -4.74
N HIS A 37 -6.76 -0.15 -5.89
CA HIS A 37 -7.83 0.44 -6.67
C HIS A 37 -7.87 -0.16 -8.07
N PRO A 38 -8.87 -0.99 -8.41
CA PRO A 38 -9.09 -1.39 -9.80
C PRO A 38 -9.63 -0.18 -10.57
N ILE A 39 -8.82 0.43 -11.43
CA ILE A 39 -9.21 1.60 -12.21
C ILE A 39 -9.75 1.14 -13.57
N HIS A 40 -11.03 1.42 -13.81
CA HIS A 40 -11.75 1.10 -15.03
C HIS A 40 -11.96 2.34 -15.88
N LEU A 41 -11.77 2.23 -17.20
CA LEU A 41 -11.99 3.32 -18.16
C LEU A 41 -13.02 2.87 -19.21
N HIS A 42 -14.09 3.63 -19.36
CA HIS A 42 -15.12 3.38 -20.38
C HIS A 42 -14.56 3.59 -21.80
N GLY A 43 -15.26 3.04 -22.79
CA GLY A 43 -14.90 3.17 -24.22
C GLY A 43 -13.95 2.07 -24.69
N GLN A 44 -12.99 2.42 -25.54
CA GLN A 44 -12.03 1.46 -26.10
C GLN A 44 -11.07 0.88 -25.05
N GLN A 45 -10.61 -0.34 -25.26
CA GLN A 45 -9.58 -0.95 -24.41
C GLN A 45 -8.24 -0.22 -24.52
N PHE A 46 -7.37 -0.40 -23.53
CA PHE A 46 -6.01 0.15 -23.45
C PHE A 46 -4.97 -0.95 -23.19
N GLN A 47 -3.70 -0.62 -23.38
CA GLN A 47 -2.56 -1.47 -23.01
C GLN A 47 -1.81 -0.86 -21.83
N VAL A 48 -1.26 -1.71 -20.96
CA VAL A 48 -0.36 -1.27 -19.88
C VAL A 48 1.07 -1.18 -20.43
N LEU A 49 1.73 -0.05 -20.24
CA LEU A 49 3.09 0.21 -20.73
C LEU A 49 4.14 0.01 -19.65
N SER A 50 3.89 0.50 -18.44
CA SER A 50 4.81 0.37 -17.30
C SER A 50 4.08 0.48 -15.96
N ARG A 51 4.74 -0.04 -14.93
CA ARG A 51 4.36 0.05 -13.51
C ARG A 51 5.59 0.50 -12.72
N GLU A 52 5.44 1.53 -11.92
CA GLU A 52 6.48 2.07 -11.03
C GLU A 52 5.94 2.17 -9.61
N ILE A 53 6.80 2.00 -8.60
CA ILE A 53 6.37 2.05 -7.20
C ILE A 53 7.32 2.96 -6.44
N GLU A 54 6.73 3.96 -5.81
CA GLU A 54 7.46 4.89 -4.95
C GLU A 54 7.01 4.79 -3.50
N GLY A 55 5.72 4.46 -3.25
CA GLY A 55 5.11 4.55 -1.92
C GLY A 55 4.93 3.24 -1.15
N MET A 56 4.81 2.09 -1.85
CA MET A 56 4.64 0.78 -1.19
C MET A 56 5.98 0.14 -0.82
N ARG A 57 5.99 -0.60 0.30
CA ARG A 57 7.13 -1.43 0.69
C ARG A 57 7.41 -2.47 -0.40
N GLN A 58 8.64 -2.50 -0.89
CA GLN A 58 9.07 -3.38 -1.97
C GLN A 58 8.84 -4.87 -1.66
N GLU A 59 8.89 -5.28 -0.39
CA GLU A 59 8.61 -6.66 0.00
C GLU A 59 7.14 -7.05 -0.21
N GLU A 60 6.20 -6.13 0.08
CA GLU A 60 4.76 -6.36 -0.08
C GLU A 60 4.41 -6.46 -1.56
N TYR A 61 4.91 -5.53 -2.38
CA TYR A 61 4.69 -5.57 -3.83
C TYR A 61 5.20 -6.87 -4.46
N LYS A 62 6.37 -7.37 -4.03
CA LYS A 62 6.93 -8.64 -4.51
C LYS A 62 6.02 -9.83 -4.29
N THR A 63 5.14 -9.80 -3.28
CA THR A 63 4.19 -10.91 -3.02
C THR A 63 3.07 -11.00 -4.05
N VAL A 64 2.74 -9.89 -4.73
CA VAL A 64 1.61 -9.81 -5.67
C VAL A 64 2.03 -9.61 -7.12
N LYS A 65 3.23 -9.09 -7.39
CA LYS A 65 3.64 -8.64 -8.73
C LYS A 65 3.56 -9.69 -9.83
N GLU A 66 3.80 -10.96 -9.48
CA GLU A 66 3.72 -12.08 -10.43
C GLU A 66 2.29 -12.36 -10.90
N GLY A 67 1.29 -11.88 -10.16
CA GLY A 67 -0.13 -11.99 -10.51
C GLY A 67 -0.62 -10.90 -11.47
N PHE A 68 0.18 -9.87 -11.74
CA PHE A 68 -0.22 -8.82 -12.67
C PHE A 68 -0.15 -9.30 -14.11
N LEU A 69 -1.29 -9.25 -14.79
CA LEU A 69 -1.39 -9.51 -16.21
C LEU A 69 -1.40 -8.17 -16.92
N ASP A 70 -0.27 -7.77 -17.50
CA ASP A 70 -0.14 -6.48 -18.23
C ASP A 70 -0.20 -6.63 -19.74
N THR A 71 -0.03 -7.86 -20.25
CA THR A 71 -0.12 -8.15 -21.67
C THR A 71 -1.55 -8.06 -22.18
N GLY A 72 -1.69 -7.72 -23.47
CA GLY A 72 -2.97 -7.63 -24.17
C GLY A 72 -3.73 -6.33 -23.93
N TRP A 73 -4.99 -6.33 -24.38
CA TRP A 73 -5.91 -5.20 -24.26
C TRP A 73 -6.79 -5.36 -23.00
N LYS A 74 -7.02 -4.25 -22.29
CA LYS A 74 -7.73 -4.21 -21.00
C LYS A 74 -8.69 -3.02 -20.95
N ASP A 75 -9.67 -3.11 -20.08
CA ASP A 75 -10.52 -1.96 -19.70
C ASP A 75 -10.32 -1.54 -18.25
N THR A 76 -9.62 -2.37 -17.46
CA THR A 76 -9.44 -2.21 -16.02
C THR A 76 -8.03 -2.63 -15.64
N VAL A 77 -7.39 -1.87 -14.75
CA VAL A 77 -6.07 -2.18 -14.21
C VAL A 77 -6.05 -2.01 -12.70
N LEU A 78 -5.48 -2.99 -11.99
CA LEU A 78 -5.27 -2.88 -10.54
C LEU A 78 -4.08 -1.97 -10.26
N VAL A 79 -4.33 -0.88 -9.53
CA VAL A 79 -3.33 0.06 -9.03
C VAL A 79 -3.13 -0.21 -7.54
N MET A 80 -1.93 -0.66 -7.19
CA MET A 80 -1.51 -0.86 -5.81
C MET A 80 -1.22 0.49 -5.13
N PRO A 81 -1.28 0.57 -3.80
CA PRO A 81 -0.89 1.78 -3.10
C PRO A 81 0.52 2.28 -3.47
N GLY A 82 0.64 3.57 -3.77
CA GLY A 82 1.93 4.18 -4.15
C GLY A 82 2.51 3.66 -5.47
N GLU A 83 1.71 2.98 -6.28
CA GLU A 83 2.04 2.56 -7.65
C GLU A 83 1.58 3.62 -8.66
N GLU A 84 2.42 3.89 -9.64
CA GLU A 84 2.10 4.63 -10.85
C GLU A 84 2.05 3.66 -12.04
N ILE A 85 1.00 3.78 -12.86
CA ILE A 85 0.82 2.94 -14.05
C ILE A 85 0.66 3.84 -15.28
N VAL A 86 1.44 3.58 -16.31
CA VAL A 86 1.31 4.23 -17.62
C VAL A 86 0.51 3.33 -18.56
N ILE A 87 -0.52 3.89 -19.20
CA ILE A 87 -1.36 3.17 -20.17
C ILE A 87 -1.35 3.85 -21.55
N ALA A 88 -1.57 3.06 -22.60
CA ALA A 88 -1.84 3.53 -23.96
C ALA A 88 -3.30 3.25 -24.33
N LYS A 89 -4.11 4.29 -24.50
CA LYS A 89 -5.53 4.20 -24.86
C LYS A 89 -5.79 4.88 -26.22
N PRO A 90 -6.28 4.15 -27.24
CA PRO A 90 -6.75 4.75 -28.48
C PRO A 90 -8.10 5.47 -28.28
N PHE A 91 -8.34 6.51 -29.10
CA PHE A 91 -9.58 7.28 -29.13
C PHE A 91 -10.04 7.45 -30.58
N GLN A 92 -10.47 6.35 -31.21
CA GLN A 92 -10.75 6.24 -32.64
C GLN A 92 -12.22 6.01 -32.94
N ASP A 93 -12.93 5.24 -32.11
CA ASP A 93 -14.25 4.71 -32.49
C ASP A 93 -15.42 5.62 -32.07
N TYR A 94 -15.25 6.41 -31.01
CA TYR A 94 -16.35 7.16 -30.39
C TYR A 94 -15.92 8.53 -29.85
N LYS A 95 -16.80 9.51 -30.02
CA LYS A 95 -16.70 10.86 -29.44
C LYS A 95 -17.72 11.03 -28.32
N GLY A 96 -17.46 11.95 -27.39
CA GLY A 96 -18.38 12.27 -26.30
C GLY A 96 -17.73 12.18 -24.93
N LEU A 97 -18.58 12.16 -23.90
CA LEU A 97 -18.17 12.08 -22.51
C LEU A 97 -18.07 10.62 -22.06
N PHE A 98 -16.95 10.26 -21.44
CA PHE A 98 -16.67 8.93 -20.92
C PHE A 98 -16.26 9.02 -19.46
N LEU A 99 -16.46 7.93 -18.72
CA LEU A 99 -16.09 7.82 -17.32
C LEU A 99 -14.80 7.02 -17.15
N TYR A 100 -14.10 7.33 -16.07
CA TYR A 100 -13.17 6.43 -15.44
C TYR A 100 -13.35 6.47 -13.92
N HIS A 101 -13.23 5.33 -13.28
CA HIS A 101 -13.52 5.21 -11.86
C HIS A 101 -12.81 4.02 -11.23
N CYS A 102 -12.72 4.07 -9.90
CA CYS A 102 -12.41 2.87 -9.14
C CYS A 102 -13.60 1.90 -9.24
N HIS A 103 -13.32 0.62 -9.45
CA HIS A 103 -14.32 -0.43 -9.58
C HIS A 103 -14.60 -1.15 -8.24
N ASN A 104 -14.03 -0.65 -7.14
CA ASN A 104 -14.58 -0.91 -5.80
C ASN A 104 -15.83 -0.03 -5.67
N LEU A 105 -17.00 -0.64 -5.68
CA LEU A 105 -18.28 0.07 -5.79
C LEU A 105 -18.48 1.09 -4.66
N GLU A 106 -18.02 0.76 -3.46
CA GLU A 106 -18.09 1.68 -2.32
C GLU A 106 -17.23 2.93 -2.56
N HIS A 107 -16.09 2.80 -3.25
CA HIS A 107 -15.25 3.96 -3.59
C HIS A 107 -15.84 4.73 -4.77
N GLU A 108 -16.41 4.04 -5.74
CA GLU A 108 -17.13 4.63 -6.87
C GLU A 108 -18.26 5.54 -6.38
N ASP A 109 -19.17 4.99 -5.57
CA ASP A 109 -20.35 5.67 -5.03
C ASP A 109 -19.97 6.84 -4.11
N LEU A 110 -18.82 6.76 -3.44
CA LEU A 110 -18.26 7.83 -2.60
C LEU A 110 -17.43 8.86 -3.40
N GLY A 111 -17.44 8.79 -4.73
CA GLY A 111 -16.93 9.87 -5.61
C GLY A 111 -15.54 9.62 -6.22
N MET A 112 -15.01 8.40 -6.17
CA MET A 112 -13.79 8.01 -6.89
C MET A 112 -14.07 7.73 -8.38
N MET A 113 -14.76 8.68 -9.01
CA MET A 113 -15.18 8.67 -10.41
C MET A 113 -14.91 10.03 -11.04
N ARG A 114 -14.44 10.04 -12.29
CA ARG A 114 -14.18 11.24 -13.07
C ARG A 114 -14.57 11.01 -14.52
N GLN A 115 -14.62 12.11 -15.28
CA GLN A 115 -14.98 12.11 -16.68
C GLN A 115 -13.85 12.66 -17.55
N PHE A 116 -13.79 12.19 -18.80
CA PHE A 116 -12.97 12.78 -19.86
C PHE A 116 -13.82 12.92 -21.13
N TYR A 117 -13.44 13.87 -22.00
CA TYR A 117 -14.18 14.17 -23.23
C TYR A 117 -13.31 13.90 -24.45
N ILE A 118 -13.85 13.15 -25.41
CA ILE A 118 -13.24 12.91 -26.73
C ILE A 118 -13.98 13.78 -27.75
N SER A 119 -13.23 14.67 -28.42
CA SER A 119 -13.76 15.68 -29.36
C SER A 119 -13.71 15.29 -30.83
#